data_AF-A0AAU1E658-F1
#
_entry.id   AF-A0AAU1E658-F1
#
_cell.length_a   1.000
_cell.length_b   1.000
_cell.length_c   1.000
_cell.angle_alpha   90.00
_cell.angle_beta   90.00
_cell.angle_gamma   90.00
#
_symmetry.space_group_name_H-M   'P 1'
#
loop_
_entity.id
_entity.type
_entity.pdbx_description
1 polymer ?
#
loop_
_entity_poly.entity_id
_entity_poly.type
_entity_poly.pdbx_seq_one_letter_code
_entity_poly.pdbx_strand_id
1 'polypeptide(L)'
;MPETLRVEFRGRPIHVEVIDMPVDQLYYNPATHRVSAQRAHDPLQEKELAKDSWSDAGQKYLHQLLMAKPSDPHVRDPEFDKLMESLQEFKQNEPGLISREGVLVNGNTRRAALKELGVQTIRVGVLPASCTWDDIRSVELSLQLRPDRRREYSYINRLMAIEEQTSLGLPHAAIAKLFHTTTPALERDTWVLGQLRDLVKRSEHGEKRLRLMDFEDAKESFAELHRTYIKEKSKSKEKADTLLEYRLAAIVLDIAKTDIRAIQTNFREKYLQHRLPEGPRTLTPEPAKAVSIPGLNRSVPAPSSETAQARALTDSLLKAKATQKSGPAAAPDELTEANRSFKLLKEAFGESIRAALDAMRKEKKRLAAPDRVVAAVDDLHQCVTDLVLARGNNSLDEGAFDDTLISLRQALTKVSAEASKSIQLPGDGLSWLREAVAGQQ
;
A
#
# COMPACT_ATOMS: atom_id res chain seq x y z
N MET A 1 16.81 36.75 5.31
CA MET A 1 15.47 37.38 5.36
C MET A 1 14.59 36.49 6.23
N PRO A 2 13.71 37.04 7.08
CA PRO A 2 12.76 36.23 7.85
C PRO A 2 11.83 35.47 6.90
N GLU A 3 11.53 34.21 7.20
CA GLU A 3 10.54 33.42 6.47
C GLU A 3 9.16 34.07 6.65
N THR A 4 8.39 34.19 5.57
CA THR A 4 7.04 34.77 5.61
C THR A 4 6.03 33.83 4.95
N LEU A 5 4.81 33.82 5.47
CA LEU A 5 3.69 33.04 4.95
C LEU A 5 2.62 33.98 4.39
N ARG A 6 2.16 33.72 3.17
CA ARG A 6 1.08 34.48 2.53
C ARG A 6 -0.29 33.89 2.90
N VAL A 7 -1.16 34.70 3.52
CA VAL A 7 -2.48 34.28 4.02
C VAL A 7 -3.56 35.23 3.51
N GLU A 8 -4.78 34.74 3.24
CA GLU A 8 -5.93 35.63 3.04
C GLU A 8 -6.47 36.08 4.37
N PHE A 9 -6.56 37.39 4.59
CA PHE A 9 -7.12 37.97 5.80
C PHE A 9 -8.11 39.07 5.40
N ARG A 10 -9.38 38.92 5.78
CA ARG A 10 -10.48 39.84 5.42
C ARG A 10 -10.55 40.15 3.92
N GLY A 11 -10.41 39.12 3.09
CA GLY A 11 -10.44 39.22 1.62
C GLY A 11 -9.21 39.85 0.97
N ARG A 12 -8.14 40.11 1.72
CA ARG A 12 -6.88 40.65 1.21
C ARG A 12 -5.71 39.72 1.52
N PRO A 13 -4.78 39.48 0.58
CA PRO A 13 -3.58 38.71 0.88
C PRO A 13 -2.63 39.55 1.76
N ILE A 14 -2.22 39.01 2.90
CA ILE A 14 -1.20 39.57 3.78
C ILE A 14 -0.01 38.60 3.88
N HIS A 15 1.16 39.12 4.25
CA HIS A 15 2.32 38.29 4.62
C HIS A 15 2.50 38.37 6.13
N VAL A 16 2.62 37.21 6.77
CA VAL A 16 2.88 37.10 8.21
C VAL A 16 4.26 36.50 8.43
N GLU A 17 4.95 36.95 9.47
CA GLU A 17 6.26 36.40 9.83
C GLU A 17 6.11 35.00 10.43
N VAL A 18 7.01 34.11 10.03
CA VAL A 18 7.10 32.74 10.56
C VAL A 18 8.12 32.70 11.69
N ILE A 19 7.69 32.15 12.81
CA ILE A 19 8.51 31.96 14.00
C ILE A 19 8.52 30.48 14.42
N ASP A 20 9.55 30.07 15.15
CA ASP A 20 9.58 28.80 15.87
C ASP A 20 8.89 28.99 17.24
N MET A 21 7.84 28.20 17.49
CA MET A 21 7.12 28.19 18.76
C MET A 21 7.28 26.84 19.46
N PRO A 22 7.42 26.81 20.80
CA PRO A 22 7.40 25.55 21.54
C PRO A 22 6.07 24.82 21.34
N VAL A 23 6.13 23.54 20.97
CA VAL A 23 4.95 22.71 20.68
C VAL A 23 3.99 22.66 21.88
N ASP A 24 4.52 22.61 23.09
CA ASP A 24 3.72 22.52 24.33
C ASP A 24 3.09 23.84 24.77
N GLN A 25 3.51 24.98 24.20
CA GLN A 25 2.95 26.30 24.54
C GLN A 25 1.79 26.73 23.63
N LEU A 26 1.47 25.94 22.60
CA LEU A 26 0.37 26.23 21.69
C LEU A 26 -0.91 25.49 22.09
N TYR A 27 -2.04 26.19 21.95
CA TYR A 27 -3.36 25.63 22.15
C TYR A 27 -3.97 25.16 20.82
N TYR A 28 -4.65 24.01 20.86
CA TYR A 28 -5.54 23.60 19.78
C TYR A 28 -6.70 24.57 19.66
N ASN A 29 -7.11 24.87 18.43
CA ASN A 29 -8.34 25.62 18.19
C ASN A 29 -9.55 24.71 18.46
N PRO A 30 -10.36 24.99 19.51
CA PRO A 30 -11.54 24.18 19.83
C PRO A 30 -12.62 24.27 18.75
N ALA A 31 -12.64 25.35 17.97
CA ALA A 31 -13.59 25.57 16.89
C ALA A 31 -13.13 25.00 15.54
N THR A 32 -12.07 24.16 15.52
CA THR A 32 -11.58 23.61 14.26
C THR A 32 -12.64 22.76 13.55
N HIS A 33 -12.82 23.04 12.26
CA HIS A 33 -13.79 22.33 11.43
C HIS A 33 -13.45 20.84 11.28
N ARG A 34 -12.17 20.47 11.47
CA ARG A 34 -11.66 19.11 11.27
C ARG A 34 -12.21 18.07 12.26
N VAL A 35 -12.55 18.49 13.48
CA VAL A 35 -13.06 17.61 14.55
C VAL A 35 -14.49 17.97 14.98
N SER A 36 -15.14 18.94 14.32
CA SER A 36 -16.44 19.47 14.74
C SER A 36 -17.52 18.40 14.85
N ALA A 37 -17.60 17.47 13.88
CA ALA A 37 -18.54 16.35 13.94
C ALA A 37 -18.12 15.28 14.97
N GLN A 38 -16.82 15.08 15.14
CA GLN A 38 -16.26 14.04 16.02
C GLN A 38 -16.54 14.33 17.50
N ARG A 39 -16.57 15.62 17.86
CA ARG A 39 -16.88 16.10 19.22
C ARG A 39 -18.20 15.57 19.78
N ALA A 40 -19.18 15.26 18.93
CA ALA A 40 -20.48 14.75 19.35
C ALA A 40 -20.47 13.29 19.84
N HIS A 41 -19.37 12.55 19.64
CA HIS A 41 -19.28 11.13 20.03
C HIS A 41 -19.17 10.92 21.55
N ASP A 42 -18.58 11.86 22.29
CA ASP A 42 -18.53 11.82 23.76
C ASP A 42 -19.18 13.08 24.35
N PRO A 43 -20.49 13.01 24.70
CA PRO A 43 -21.22 14.15 25.23
C PRO A 43 -20.71 14.66 26.59
N LEU A 44 -19.99 13.85 27.37
CA LEU A 44 -19.45 14.26 28.67
C LEU A 44 -18.17 15.07 28.47
N GLN A 45 -17.22 14.55 27.68
CA GLN A 45 -16.00 15.27 27.33
C GLN A 45 -16.30 16.56 26.56
N GLU A 46 -17.31 16.54 25.69
CA GLU A 46 -17.76 17.74 24.99
C GLU A 46 -18.34 18.80 25.93
N LYS A 47 -19.11 18.40 26.95
CA LYS A 47 -19.59 19.34 27.98
C LYS A 47 -18.45 19.97 28.76
N GLU A 48 -17.42 19.20 29.09
CA GLU A 48 -16.23 19.74 29.78
C GLU A 48 -15.43 20.69 28.85
N LEU A 49 -15.24 20.33 27.59
CA LEU A 49 -14.60 21.19 26.59
C LEU A 49 -15.39 22.50 26.38
N ALA A 50 -16.72 22.45 26.43
CA ALA A 50 -17.58 23.62 26.31
C ALA A 50 -17.55 24.55 27.54
N LYS A 51 -17.27 24.00 28.73
CA LYS A 51 -17.07 24.81 29.95
C LYS A 51 -15.74 25.54 29.93
N ASP A 52 -14.66 24.83 29.61
CA ASP A 52 -13.32 25.40 29.49
C ASP A 52 -12.50 24.69 28.40
N SER A 53 -12.45 25.33 27.24
CA SER A 53 -11.73 24.82 26.07
C SER A 53 -10.20 24.87 26.19
N TRP A 54 -9.68 25.60 27.19
CA TRP A 54 -8.25 25.80 27.40
C TRP A 54 -7.69 24.95 28.52
N SER A 55 -8.56 24.29 29.28
CA SER A 55 -8.19 23.31 30.30
C SER A 55 -7.34 22.16 29.72
N ASP A 56 -6.49 21.57 30.55
CA ASP A 56 -5.71 20.38 30.20
C ASP A 56 -6.61 19.24 29.71
N ALA A 57 -7.78 19.06 30.33
CA ALA A 57 -8.77 18.06 29.93
C ALA A 57 -9.31 18.34 28.52
N GLY A 58 -9.73 19.58 28.23
CA GLY A 58 -10.23 19.97 26.92
C GLY A 58 -9.18 19.83 25.81
N GLN A 59 -7.95 20.28 26.08
CA GLN A 59 -6.84 20.15 25.13
C GLN A 59 -6.42 18.69 24.90
N LYS A 60 -6.50 17.84 25.93
CA LYS A 60 -6.27 16.39 25.80
C LYS A 60 -7.37 15.72 24.97
N TYR A 61 -8.63 16.11 25.15
CA TYR A 61 -9.72 15.59 24.34
C TYR A 61 -9.57 15.99 22.86
N LEU A 62 -9.30 17.27 22.57
CA LEU A 62 -9.00 17.73 21.21
C LEU A 62 -7.80 16.99 20.59
N HIS A 63 -6.75 16.76 21.38
CA HIS A 63 -5.59 15.98 20.94
C HIS A 63 -5.97 14.57 20.49
N GLN A 64 -6.78 13.87 21.29
CA GLN A 64 -7.26 12.52 20.95
C GLN A 64 -8.09 12.51 19.66
N LEU A 65 -9.02 13.45 19.50
CA LEU A 65 -9.83 13.56 18.29
C LEU A 65 -8.97 13.81 17.04
N LEU A 66 -7.93 14.65 17.15
CA LEU A 66 -7.02 14.94 16.03
C LEU A 66 -6.18 13.72 15.58
N MET A 67 -6.03 12.70 16.43
CA MET A 67 -5.33 11.45 16.11
C MET A 67 -6.27 10.33 15.64
N ALA A 68 -7.56 10.50 15.82
CA ALA A 68 -8.56 9.48 15.57
C ALA A 68 -9.22 9.63 14.20
N LYS A 69 -9.81 8.54 13.70
CA LYS A 69 -10.52 8.54 12.43
C LYS A 69 -11.76 9.42 12.53
N PRO A 70 -12.03 10.28 11.53
CA PRO A 70 -13.24 11.10 11.53
C PRO A 70 -14.55 10.31 11.60
N SER A 71 -14.56 9.07 11.08
CA SER A 71 -15.73 8.18 11.10
C SER A 71 -15.89 7.40 12.41
N ASP A 72 -14.82 7.27 13.20
CA ASP A 72 -14.80 6.51 14.45
C ASP A 72 -13.67 7.02 15.37
N PRO A 73 -13.99 7.89 16.35
CA PRO A 73 -13.01 8.47 17.26
C PRO A 73 -12.29 7.46 18.18
N HIS A 74 -12.73 6.21 18.25
CA HIS A 74 -12.05 5.16 19.02
C HIS A 74 -10.92 4.48 18.24
N VAL A 75 -10.85 4.71 16.93
CA VAL A 75 -9.86 4.10 16.04
C VAL A 75 -8.84 5.17 15.62
N ARG A 76 -7.56 4.88 15.80
CA ARG A 76 -6.46 5.75 15.33
C ARG A 76 -6.51 5.92 13.80
N ASP A 77 -6.26 7.14 13.33
CA ASP A 77 -6.29 7.47 11.90
C ASP A 77 -5.00 7.04 11.18
N PRO A 78 -5.05 6.12 10.19
CA PRO A 78 -3.88 5.76 9.39
C PRO A 78 -3.29 6.95 8.62
N GLU A 79 -4.09 7.97 8.27
CA GLU A 79 -3.57 9.19 7.66
C GLU A 79 -2.80 10.04 8.67
N PHE A 80 -3.15 9.97 9.96
CA PHE A 80 -2.35 10.58 11.03
C PHE A 80 -0.99 9.88 11.17
N ASP A 81 -0.95 8.55 11.12
CA ASP A 81 0.31 7.80 11.18
C ASP A 81 1.22 8.10 9.98
N LYS A 82 0.66 8.19 8.76
CA LYS A 82 1.39 8.64 7.57
C LYS A 82 1.94 10.06 7.72
N LEU A 83 1.15 10.98 8.31
CA LEU A 83 1.62 12.33 8.59
C LEU A 83 2.79 12.32 9.58
N MET A 84 2.72 11.49 10.62
CA MET A 84 3.76 11.35 11.63
C MET A 84 5.06 10.80 11.01
N GLU A 85 4.98 9.74 10.21
CA GLU A 85 6.11 9.19 9.45
C GLU A 85 6.73 10.26 8.53
N SER A 86 5.88 10.99 7.80
CA SER A 86 6.31 12.08 6.91
C SER A 86 7.04 13.20 7.66
N LEU A 87 6.52 13.63 8.82
CA LEU A 87 7.17 14.65 9.65
C LEU A 87 8.48 14.14 10.27
N GLN A 88 8.58 12.86 10.59
CA GLN A 88 9.81 12.26 11.10
C GLN A 88 10.91 12.29 10.02
N GLU A 89 10.56 11.90 8.79
CA GLU A 89 11.48 11.74 7.65
C GLU A 89 11.83 13.08 6.97
N PHE A 90 10.82 13.89 6.65
CA PHE A 90 10.97 15.12 5.85
C PHE A 90 10.90 16.41 6.67
N LYS A 91 10.62 16.32 7.98
CA LYS A 91 10.36 17.48 8.86
C LYS A 91 9.14 18.29 8.39
N GLN A 92 8.85 19.38 9.09
CA GLN A 92 7.79 20.29 8.68
C GLN A 92 8.24 21.03 7.42
N ASN A 93 7.50 20.91 6.31
CA ASN A 93 7.75 21.66 5.08
C ASN A 93 7.00 23.00 5.06
N GLU A 94 5.74 22.99 5.52
CA GLU A 94 4.87 24.17 5.50
C GLU A 94 4.61 24.68 6.94
N PRO A 95 4.82 25.98 7.21
CA PRO A 95 4.50 26.56 8.50
C PRO A 95 3.00 26.45 8.81
N GLY A 96 2.67 26.28 10.09
CA GLY A 96 1.30 26.43 10.60
C GLY A 96 0.91 27.90 10.69
N LEU A 97 -0.24 28.17 11.30
CA LEU A 97 -0.70 29.54 11.53
C LEU A 97 -1.26 29.64 12.94
N ILE A 98 -0.85 30.67 13.68
CA ILE A 98 -1.30 30.92 15.05
C ILE A 98 -1.87 32.34 15.20
N SER A 99 -2.76 32.52 16.17
CA SER A 99 -3.12 33.82 16.70
C SER A 99 -1.99 34.39 17.57
N ARG A 100 -2.11 35.65 17.99
CA ARG A 100 -1.11 36.28 18.86
C ARG A 100 -1.08 35.66 20.26
N GLU A 101 -2.18 35.04 20.66
CA GLU A 101 -2.41 34.35 21.94
C GLU A 101 -1.92 32.89 21.90
N GLY A 102 -1.37 32.41 20.78
CA GLY A 102 -0.86 31.05 20.65
C GLY A 102 -1.91 29.99 20.31
N VAL A 103 -3.08 30.38 19.80
CA VAL A 103 -4.11 29.45 19.33
C VAL A 103 -3.85 29.05 17.88
N LEU A 104 -3.88 27.74 17.58
CA LEU A 104 -3.63 27.19 16.24
C LEU A 104 -4.80 27.40 15.26
N VAL A 105 -4.64 28.34 14.33
CA VAL A 105 -5.58 28.55 13.22
C VAL A 105 -5.42 27.48 12.13
N ASN A 106 -4.17 27.11 11.83
CA ASN A 106 -3.86 26.01 10.92
C ASN A 106 -2.69 25.19 11.49
N GLY A 107 -2.74 23.87 11.27
CA GLY A 107 -1.72 22.94 11.75
C GLY A 107 -2.08 22.22 13.06
N ASN A 108 -3.35 22.18 13.47
CA ASN A 108 -3.81 21.44 14.66
C ASN A 108 -3.32 19.96 14.65
N THR A 109 -3.63 19.21 13.60
CA THR A 109 -3.17 17.82 13.45
C THR A 109 -1.65 17.70 13.38
N ARG A 110 -0.97 18.68 12.76
CA ARG A 110 0.50 18.71 12.68
C ARG A 110 1.14 18.92 14.05
N ARG A 111 0.60 19.82 14.88
CA ARG A 111 1.06 20.00 16.26
C ARG A 111 0.83 18.74 17.07
N ALA A 112 -0.30 18.06 16.91
CA ALA A 112 -0.52 16.75 17.56
C ALA A 112 0.54 15.72 17.16
N ALA A 113 0.83 15.56 15.87
CA ALA A 113 1.87 14.65 15.41
C ALA A 113 3.28 15.03 15.89
N LEU A 114 3.64 16.32 15.89
CA LEU A 114 4.93 16.80 16.41
C LEU A 114 5.06 16.56 17.92
N LYS A 115 3.97 16.69 18.67
CA LYS A 115 3.92 16.39 20.10
C LYS A 115 4.17 14.90 20.37
N GLU A 116 3.50 14.02 19.61
CA GLU A 116 3.70 12.56 19.70
C GLU A 116 5.14 12.15 19.33
N LEU A 117 5.78 12.86 18.38
CA LEU A 117 7.18 12.65 18.00
C LEU A 117 8.20 13.24 18.99
N GLY A 118 7.76 13.97 20.02
CA GLY A 118 8.65 14.65 20.96
C GLY A 118 9.47 15.79 20.35
N VAL A 119 8.99 16.39 19.24
CA VAL A 119 9.65 17.54 18.62
C VAL A 119 9.35 18.80 19.44
N GLN A 120 10.40 19.54 19.81
CA GLN A 120 10.28 20.67 20.73
C GLN A 120 9.61 21.90 20.11
N THR A 121 9.83 22.16 18.81
CA THR A 121 9.37 23.38 18.13
C THR A 121 8.54 23.09 16.89
N ILE A 122 7.64 24.02 16.57
CA ILE A 122 6.85 24.05 15.35
C ILE A 122 6.97 25.43 14.70
N ARG A 123 7.15 25.45 13.37
CA ARG A 123 7.18 26.68 12.58
C ARG A 123 5.75 27.16 12.32
N VAL A 124 5.45 28.40 12.71
CA VAL A 124 4.10 28.98 12.60
C VAL A 124 4.14 30.44 12.19
N GLY A 125 3.26 30.84 11.28
CA GLY A 125 3.00 32.24 10.96
C GLY A 125 2.15 32.90 12.04
N VAL A 126 2.44 34.15 12.40
CA VAL A 126 1.68 34.88 13.44
C VAL A 126 0.69 35.86 12.82
N LEU A 127 -0.61 35.63 13.04
CA LEU A 127 -1.65 36.56 12.59
C LEU A 127 -1.57 37.91 13.32
N PRO A 128 -2.09 39.00 12.70
CA PRO A 128 -2.15 40.31 13.33
C PRO A 128 -2.89 40.28 14.68
N ALA A 129 -2.47 41.11 15.62
CA ALA A 129 -3.13 41.24 16.94
C ALA A 129 -4.59 41.72 16.85
N SER A 130 -5.02 42.25 15.71
CA SER A 130 -6.42 42.65 15.43
C SER A 130 -7.31 41.48 14.97
N CYS A 131 -6.79 40.26 14.94
CA CYS A 131 -7.51 39.06 14.55
C CYS A 131 -8.62 38.71 15.55
N THR A 132 -9.84 38.55 15.05
CA THR A 132 -10.98 38.08 15.85
C THR A 132 -11.21 36.57 15.67
N TRP A 133 -12.12 35.99 16.44
CA TRP A 133 -12.54 34.59 16.27
C TRP A 133 -13.22 34.33 14.91
N ASP A 134 -13.95 35.30 14.39
CA ASP A 134 -14.54 35.20 13.05
C ASP A 134 -13.46 35.22 11.97
N ASP A 135 -12.41 36.02 12.17
CA ASP A 135 -11.24 36.00 11.28
C ASP A 135 -10.53 34.64 11.34
N ILE A 136 -10.32 34.06 12.55
CA ILE A 136 -9.72 32.72 12.71
C ILE A 136 -10.50 31.67 11.92
N ARG A 137 -11.84 31.65 12.08
CA ARG A 137 -12.71 30.69 11.39
C ARG A 137 -12.69 30.90 9.87
N SER A 138 -12.74 32.15 9.42
CA SER A 138 -12.68 32.49 7.99
C SER A 138 -11.35 32.08 7.37
N VAL A 139 -10.23 32.36 8.06
CA VAL A 139 -8.89 31.98 7.62
C VAL A 139 -8.75 30.46 7.57
N GLU A 140 -9.15 29.73 8.63
CA GLU A 140 -9.13 28.27 8.67
C GLU A 140 -9.92 27.68 7.50
N LEU A 141 -11.16 28.12 7.31
CA LEU A 141 -12.03 27.65 6.24
C LEU A 141 -11.42 27.96 4.85
N SER A 142 -10.88 29.16 4.66
CA SER A 142 -10.24 29.54 3.39
C SER A 142 -9.03 28.66 3.08
N LEU A 143 -8.24 28.30 4.10
CA LEU A 143 -7.07 27.43 3.94
C LEU A 143 -7.48 25.98 3.64
N GLN A 144 -8.57 25.50 4.24
CA GLN A 144 -9.10 24.15 3.99
C GLN A 144 -9.76 24.03 2.61
N LEU A 145 -10.45 25.07 2.15
CA LEU A 145 -11.15 25.09 0.85
C LEU A 145 -10.25 25.47 -0.32
N ARG A 146 -9.03 26.00 -0.07
CA ARG A 146 -8.07 26.28 -1.11
C ARG A 146 -7.70 24.97 -1.81
N PRO A 147 -8.10 24.75 -3.07
CA PRO A 147 -7.62 23.60 -3.81
C PRO A 147 -6.10 23.73 -3.89
N ASP A 148 -5.37 22.70 -3.50
CA ASP A 148 -3.93 22.65 -3.76
C ASP A 148 -3.77 22.72 -5.28
N ARG A 149 -3.35 23.88 -5.78
CA ARG A 149 -3.26 24.14 -7.22
C ARG A 149 -2.01 23.51 -7.84
N ARG A 150 -1.23 22.75 -7.08
CA ARG A 150 -0.10 21.99 -7.60
C ARG A 150 -0.63 20.78 -8.35
N ARG A 151 -0.43 20.77 -9.67
CA ARG A 151 -0.72 19.60 -10.49
C ARG A 151 0.23 18.48 -10.05
N GLU A 152 -0.34 17.38 -9.57
CA GLU A 152 0.44 16.18 -9.28
C GLU A 152 1.14 15.69 -10.56
N TYR A 153 2.38 15.22 -10.42
CA TYR A 153 3.07 14.55 -11.51
C TYR A 153 2.29 13.29 -11.90
N SER A 154 2.06 13.10 -13.20
CA SER A 154 1.66 11.80 -13.73
C SER A 154 2.71 10.75 -13.34
N TYR A 155 2.32 9.49 -13.23
CA TYR A 155 3.19 8.40 -12.88
C TYR A 155 4.41 8.33 -13.81
N ILE A 156 4.21 8.36 -15.12
CA ILE A 156 5.31 8.30 -16.09
C ILE A 156 6.20 9.54 -15.98
N ASN A 157 5.63 10.74 -15.83
CA ASN A 157 6.41 11.96 -15.65
C ASN A 157 7.25 11.93 -14.36
N ARG A 158 6.71 11.38 -13.28
CA ARG A 158 7.46 11.16 -12.03
C ARG A 158 8.64 10.21 -12.24
N LEU A 159 8.44 9.09 -12.95
CA LEU A 159 9.54 8.15 -13.24
C LEU A 159 10.65 8.81 -14.06
N MET A 160 10.29 9.57 -15.09
CA MET A 160 11.26 10.31 -15.92
C MET A 160 12.04 11.34 -15.09
N ALA A 161 11.36 12.07 -14.22
CA ALA A 161 12.01 13.06 -13.36
C ALA A 161 12.98 12.42 -12.35
N ILE A 162 12.64 11.25 -11.79
CA ILE A 162 13.56 10.48 -10.91
C ILE A 162 14.82 10.08 -11.68
N GLU A 163 14.67 9.58 -12.91
CA GLU A 163 15.80 9.19 -13.74
C GLU A 163 16.67 10.37 -14.16
N GLU A 164 16.06 11.51 -14.48
CA GLU A 164 16.80 12.75 -14.78
C GLU A 164 17.70 13.13 -13.61
N GLN A 165 17.16 13.18 -12.38
CA GLN A 165 17.97 13.44 -11.18
C GLN A 165 19.05 12.39 -10.94
N THR A 166 18.77 11.13 -11.27
CA THR A 166 19.74 10.03 -11.14
C THR A 166 20.87 10.19 -12.16
N SER A 167 20.57 10.61 -13.39
CA SER A 167 21.57 10.85 -14.45
C SER A 167 22.45 12.07 -14.19
N LEU A 168 21.94 13.06 -13.42
CA LEU A 168 22.72 14.17 -12.87
C LEU A 168 23.65 13.75 -11.71
N GLY A 169 23.64 12.48 -11.32
CA GLY A 169 24.53 11.94 -10.29
C GLY A 169 24.07 12.18 -8.85
N LEU A 170 22.81 12.59 -8.63
CA LEU A 170 22.30 12.72 -7.27
C LEU A 170 22.17 11.32 -6.61
N PRO A 171 22.56 11.17 -5.34
CA PRO A 171 22.39 9.90 -4.64
C PRO A 171 20.91 9.60 -4.37
N HIS A 172 20.53 8.33 -4.38
CA HIS A 172 19.12 7.90 -4.24
C HIS A 172 18.45 8.45 -2.97
N ALA A 173 19.19 8.58 -1.86
CA ALA A 173 18.68 9.16 -0.62
C ALA A 173 18.31 10.65 -0.75
N ALA A 174 19.06 11.42 -1.55
CA ALA A 174 18.74 12.83 -1.79
C ALA A 174 17.52 12.97 -2.72
N ILE A 175 17.43 12.11 -3.75
CA ILE A 175 16.28 12.09 -4.65
C ILE A 175 15.02 11.64 -3.89
N ALA A 176 15.12 10.65 -3.02
CA ALA A 176 14.02 10.19 -2.17
C ALA A 176 13.45 11.35 -1.33
N LYS A 177 14.32 12.17 -0.72
CA LYS A 177 13.92 13.39 -0.01
C LYS A 177 13.26 14.42 -0.92
N LEU A 178 13.81 14.67 -2.10
CA LEU A 178 13.27 15.63 -3.07
C LEU A 178 11.86 15.25 -3.56
N PHE A 179 11.61 13.96 -3.76
CA PHE A 179 10.33 13.43 -4.23
C PHE A 179 9.39 13.02 -3.10
N HIS A 180 9.73 13.32 -1.84
CA HIS A 180 8.98 12.94 -0.64
C HIS A 180 8.58 11.46 -0.66
N THR A 181 9.57 10.59 -0.87
CA THR A 181 9.40 9.15 -0.95
C THR A 181 10.56 8.45 -0.25
N THR A 182 10.46 7.12 -0.14
CA THR A 182 11.49 6.32 0.53
C THR A 182 12.49 5.78 -0.50
N THR A 183 13.71 5.49 -0.05
CA THR A 183 14.75 4.89 -0.92
C THR A 183 14.28 3.57 -1.57
N PRO A 184 13.65 2.63 -0.85
CA PRO A 184 13.12 1.40 -1.47
C PRO A 184 12.03 1.66 -2.51
N ALA A 185 11.18 2.67 -2.31
CA ALA A 185 10.17 3.04 -3.30
C ALA A 185 10.79 3.60 -4.58
N LEU A 186 11.87 4.36 -4.45
CA LEU A 186 12.63 4.94 -5.56
C LEU A 186 13.40 3.87 -6.36
N GLU A 187 14.02 2.91 -5.68
CA GLU A 187 14.67 1.75 -6.33
C GLU A 187 13.66 0.93 -7.14
N ARG A 188 12.48 0.68 -6.57
CA ARG A 188 11.35 0.06 -7.27
C ARG A 188 10.97 0.86 -8.52
N ASP A 189 10.77 2.16 -8.39
CA ASP A 189 10.36 3.04 -9.50
C ASP A 189 11.42 3.05 -10.63
N THR A 190 12.70 3.06 -10.28
CA THR A 190 13.83 2.95 -11.23
C THR A 190 13.81 1.60 -11.97
N TRP A 191 13.59 0.50 -11.24
CA TRP A 191 13.46 -0.82 -11.85
C TRP A 191 12.26 -0.89 -12.81
N VAL A 192 11.10 -0.33 -12.40
CA VAL A 192 9.89 -0.31 -13.24
C VAL A 192 10.12 0.49 -14.53
N LEU A 193 10.78 1.65 -14.46
CA LEU A 193 11.11 2.43 -15.65
C LEU A 193 11.97 1.62 -16.63
N GLY A 194 12.93 0.84 -16.11
CA GLY A 194 13.71 -0.11 -16.92
C GLY A 194 12.83 -1.15 -17.63
N GLN A 195 11.85 -1.73 -16.94
CA GLN A 195 10.90 -2.67 -17.55
C GLN A 195 10.02 -2.00 -18.61
N LEU A 196 9.50 -0.81 -18.33
CA LEU A 196 8.69 -0.04 -19.28
C LEU A 196 9.45 0.27 -20.56
N ARG A 197 10.73 0.64 -20.46
CA ARG A 197 11.60 0.87 -21.62
C ARG A 197 11.85 -0.41 -22.42
N ASP A 198 12.06 -1.54 -21.75
CA ASP A 198 12.18 -2.85 -22.40
C ASP A 198 10.89 -3.20 -23.16
N LEU A 199 9.71 -3.07 -22.52
CA LEU A 199 8.42 -3.30 -23.18
C LEU A 199 8.22 -2.40 -24.40
N VAL A 200 8.48 -1.09 -24.25
CA VAL A 200 8.34 -0.11 -25.32
C VAL A 200 9.30 -0.43 -26.48
N LYS A 201 10.54 -0.88 -26.20
CA LYS A 201 11.49 -1.34 -27.23
C LYS A 201 11.02 -2.63 -27.90
N ARG A 202 10.54 -3.61 -27.14
CA ARG A 202 10.06 -4.91 -27.64
C ARG A 202 8.76 -4.81 -28.44
N SER A 203 7.98 -3.76 -28.21
CA SER A 203 6.76 -3.46 -28.96
C SER A 203 7.02 -2.92 -30.37
N GLU A 204 8.25 -2.53 -30.68
CA GLU A 204 8.61 -1.92 -31.96
C GLU A 204 8.52 -2.93 -33.10
N HIS A 205 7.74 -2.59 -34.13
CA HIS A 205 7.72 -3.30 -35.41
C HIS A 205 7.21 -2.39 -36.53
N GLY A 206 7.96 -2.33 -37.64
CA GLY A 206 7.71 -1.33 -38.68
C GLY A 206 7.74 0.10 -38.08
N GLU A 207 6.71 0.89 -38.37
CA GLU A 207 6.54 2.24 -37.81
C GLU A 207 5.73 2.27 -36.50
N LYS A 208 5.39 1.10 -35.93
CA LYS A 208 4.47 0.97 -34.80
C LYS A 208 5.25 0.69 -33.51
N ARG A 209 4.90 1.40 -32.45
CA ARG A 209 5.53 1.25 -31.13
C ARG A 209 4.59 1.76 -30.04
N LEU A 210 4.61 1.11 -28.87
CA LEU A 210 3.98 1.65 -27.67
C LEU A 210 4.77 2.83 -27.11
N ARG A 211 4.09 3.71 -26.37
CA ARG A 211 4.70 4.83 -25.64
C ARG A 211 4.69 4.51 -24.16
N LEU A 212 5.56 5.17 -23.40
CA LEU A 212 5.55 5.06 -21.93
C LEU A 212 4.16 5.42 -21.36
N MET A 213 3.52 6.45 -21.91
CA MET A 213 2.18 6.90 -21.52
C MET A 213 1.09 5.84 -21.70
N ASP A 214 1.28 4.82 -22.55
CA ASP A 214 0.31 3.73 -22.70
C ASP A 214 0.26 2.80 -21.46
N PHE A 215 1.12 3.04 -20.47
CA PHE A 215 1.20 2.30 -19.19
C PHE A 215 0.95 3.18 -17.96
N GLU A 216 0.44 4.40 -18.11
CA GLU A 216 0.21 5.36 -17.02
C GLU A 216 -0.64 4.75 -15.87
N ASP A 217 -1.70 4.00 -16.22
CA ASP A 217 -2.61 3.39 -15.25
C ASP A 217 -2.09 2.08 -14.62
N ALA A 218 -0.91 1.60 -15.04
CA ALA A 218 -0.37 0.31 -14.59
C ALA A 218 0.52 0.41 -13.34
N LYS A 219 0.62 1.59 -12.70
CA LYS A 219 1.48 1.86 -11.53
C LYS A 219 1.39 0.78 -10.46
N GLU A 220 0.17 0.45 -10.02
CA GLU A 220 0.00 -0.51 -8.95
C GLU A 220 0.36 -1.95 -9.37
N SER A 221 0.06 -2.31 -10.62
CA SER A 221 0.38 -3.62 -11.18
C SER A 221 1.89 -3.83 -11.25
N PHE A 222 2.65 -2.81 -11.68
CA PHE A 222 4.11 -2.84 -11.67
C PHE A 222 4.70 -2.88 -10.26
N ALA A 223 4.08 -2.20 -9.28
CA ALA A 223 4.50 -2.27 -7.89
C ALA A 223 4.35 -3.70 -7.31
N GLU A 224 3.21 -4.36 -7.59
CA GLU A 224 2.97 -5.74 -7.17
C GLU A 224 3.91 -6.74 -7.88
N LEU A 225 4.16 -6.50 -9.17
CA LEU A 225 5.12 -7.26 -9.96
C LEU A 225 6.53 -7.18 -9.34
N HIS A 226 7.05 -5.97 -9.10
CA HIS A 226 8.37 -5.79 -8.49
C HIS A 226 8.48 -6.53 -7.14
N ARG A 227 7.48 -6.35 -6.25
CA ARG A 227 7.49 -7.02 -4.93
C ARG A 227 7.61 -8.53 -5.05
N THR A 228 6.84 -9.13 -5.95
CA THR A 228 6.84 -10.59 -6.12
C THR A 228 8.10 -11.07 -6.84
N TYR A 229 8.58 -10.32 -7.84
CA TYR A 229 9.80 -10.63 -8.57
C TYR A 229 11.01 -10.68 -7.64
N ILE A 230 11.23 -9.67 -6.80
CA ILE A 230 12.35 -9.65 -5.85
C ILE A 230 12.29 -10.85 -4.89
N LYS A 231 11.09 -11.20 -4.41
CA LYS A 231 10.88 -12.36 -3.52
C LYS A 231 11.17 -13.70 -4.19
N GLU A 232 10.79 -13.88 -5.45
CA GLU A 232 11.04 -15.14 -6.16
C GLU A 232 12.47 -15.21 -6.69
N LYS A 233 13.07 -14.07 -7.07
CA LYS A 233 14.45 -13.98 -7.54
C LYS A 233 15.46 -14.46 -6.50
N SER A 234 15.20 -14.25 -5.21
CA SER A 234 16.05 -14.76 -4.14
C SER A 234 16.04 -16.29 -4.02
N LYS A 235 15.01 -16.96 -4.56
CA LYS A 235 14.89 -18.42 -4.57
C LYS A 235 15.40 -19.02 -5.88
N SER A 236 14.96 -18.45 -7.00
CA SER A 236 15.32 -18.90 -8.35
C SER A 236 15.13 -17.76 -9.33
N LYS A 237 16.25 -17.28 -9.89
CA LYS A 237 16.24 -16.22 -10.90
C LYS A 237 15.43 -16.63 -12.14
N GLU A 238 15.60 -17.87 -12.61
CA GLU A 238 14.91 -18.38 -13.80
C GLU A 238 13.38 -18.37 -13.63
N LYS A 239 12.87 -18.89 -12.51
CA LYS A 239 11.43 -18.86 -12.22
C LYS A 239 10.90 -17.44 -12.04
N ALA A 240 11.72 -16.55 -11.47
CA ALA A 240 11.37 -15.14 -11.32
C ALA A 240 11.30 -14.42 -12.67
N ASP A 241 12.22 -14.69 -13.59
CA ASP A 241 12.24 -14.11 -14.93
C ASP A 241 11.06 -14.65 -15.77
N THR A 242 10.70 -15.93 -15.65
CA THR A 242 9.48 -16.49 -16.27
C THR A 242 8.21 -15.86 -15.70
N LEU A 243 8.12 -15.72 -14.37
CA LEU A 243 7.00 -15.05 -13.70
C LEU A 243 6.87 -13.58 -14.14
N LEU A 244 8.00 -12.89 -14.27
CA LEU A 244 8.07 -11.51 -14.75
C LEU A 244 7.39 -11.40 -16.11
N GLU A 245 7.77 -12.23 -17.06
CA GLU A 245 7.19 -12.21 -18.42
C GLU A 245 5.67 -12.46 -18.41
N TYR A 246 5.16 -13.46 -17.69
CA TYR A 246 3.70 -13.68 -17.63
C TYR A 246 2.92 -12.55 -16.99
N ARG A 247 3.50 -11.88 -15.99
CA ARG A 247 2.86 -10.71 -15.37
C ARG A 247 2.95 -9.47 -16.26
N LEU A 248 4.04 -9.29 -17.00
CA LEU A 248 4.14 -8.24 -18.03
C LEU A 248 3.08 -8.46 -19.12
N ALA A 249 2.92 -9.69 -19.61
CA ALA A 249 1.85 -10.06 -20.54
C ALA A 249 0.46 -9.71 -19.99
N ALA A 250 0.18 -10.03 -18.72
CA ALA A 250 -1.08 -9.69 -18.07
C ALA A 250 -1.31 -8.17 -17.93
N ILE A 251 -0.25 -7.39 -17.64
CA ILE A 251 -0.31 -5.92 -17.63
C ILE A 251 -0.64 -5.40 -19.02
N VAL A 252 0.00 -5.93 -20.07
CA VAL A 252 -0.27 -5.55 -21.46
C VAL A 252 -1.72 -5.89 -21.85
N LEU A 253 -2.31 -6.95 -21.31
CA LEU A 253 -3.72 -7.33 -21.50
C LEU A 253 -4.73 -6.49 -20.71
N ASP A 254 -4.25 -5.51 -19.94
CA ASP A 254 -5.03 -4.64 -19.04
C ASP A 254 -5.79 -5.45 -17.97
N ILE A 255 -5.13 -6.49 -17.42
CA ILE A 255 -5.68 -7.29 -16.31
C ILE A 255 -5.49 -6.52 -15.00
N ALA A 256 -6.52 -6.51 -14.16
CA ALA A 256 -6.49 -5.83 -12.88
C ALA A 256 -5.40 -6.39 -11.95
N LYS A 257 -4.79 -5.53 -11.13
CA LYS A 257 -3.74 -5.91 -10.16
C LYS A 257 -4.16 -7.06 -9.25
N THR A 258 -5.42 -7.10 -8.80
CA THR A 258 -5.94 -8.17 -7.92
C THR A 258 -5.81 -9.54 -8.57
N ASP A 259 -5.97 -9.59 -9.89
CA ASP A 259 -6.04 -10.80 -10.69
C ASP A 259 -4.63 -11.23 -11.14
N ILE A 260 -3.73 -10.28 -11.41
CA ILE A 260 -2.30 -10.53 -11.68
C ILE A 260 -1.64 -11.32 -10.54
N ARG A 261 -2.10 -11.17 -9.29
CA ARG A 261 -1.58 -11.91 -8.13
C ARG A 261 -1.76 -13.43 -8.25
N ALA A 262 -2.73 -13.89 -9.04
CA ALA A 262 -2.97 -15.31 -9.29
C ALA A 262 -1.88 -15.95 -10.17
N ILE A 263 -1.14 -15.13 -10.91
CA ILE A 263 -0.01 -15.57 -11.73
C ILE A 263 1.17 -15.83 -10.79
N GLN A 264 1.40 -17.11 -10.51
CA GLN A 264 2.53 -17.65 -9.74
C GLN A 264 3.51 -18.41 -10.65
N THR A 265 4.62 -18.91 -10.10
CA THR A 265 5.70 -19.55 -10.87
C THR A 265 5.29 -20.79 -11.66
N ASN A 266 4.21 -21.48 -11.27
CA ASN A 266 3.66 -22.64 -11.97
C ASN A 266 2.39 -22.31 -12.78
N PHE A 267 2.09 -21.03 -13.01
CA PHE A 267 0.85 -20.60 -13.64
C PHE A 267 0.68 -21.16 -15.05
N ARG A 268 1.78 -21.24 -15.81
CA ARG A 268 1.73 -21.74 -17.18
C ARG A 268 1.32 -23.20 -17.23
N GLU A 269 2.07 -24.05 -16.54
CA GLU A 269 1.85 -25.50 -16.51
C GLU A 269 0.46 -25.86 -16.00
N LYS A 270 -0.01 -25.20 -14.93
CA LYS A 270 -1.27 -25.55 -14.28
C LYS A 270 -2.51 -24.98 -14.97
N TYR A 271 -2.39 -23.80 -15.60
CA TYR A 271 -3.57 -23.06 -16.04
C TYR A 271 -3.48 -22.57 -17.49
N LEU A 272 -2.35 -21.98 -17.91
CA LEU A 272 -2.28 -21.30 -19.21
C LEU A 272 -2.06 -22.26 -20.40
N GLN A 273 -1.20 -23.27 -20.24
CA GLN A 273 -0.67 -24.08 -21.35
C GLN A 273 -1.74 -24.74 -22.21
N HIS A 274 -2.85 -25.17 -21.61
CA HIS A 274 -3.96 -25.85 -22.30
C HIS A 274 -4.98 -24.89 -22.93
N ARG A 275 -4.89 -23.59 -22.60
CA ARG A 275 -5.80 -22.55 -23.08
C ARG A 275 -5.16 -21.64 -24.13
N LEU A 276 -3.86 -21.76 -24.36
CA LEU A 276 -3.16 -21.02 -25.41
C LEU A 276 -3.58 -21.52 -26.81
N PRO A 277 -3.85 -20.60 -27.77
CA PRO A 277 -4.01 -20.97 -29.18
C PRO A 277 -2.76 -21.65 -29.74
N GLU A 278 -2.90 -22.44 -30.81
CA GLU A 278 -1.80 -23.28 -31.34
C GLU A 278 -0.51 -22.50 -31.61
N GLY A 279 -0.58 -21.36 -32.31
CA GLY A 279 0.60 -20.54 -32.60
C GLY A 279 1.37 -20.12 -31.34
N PRO A 280 0.75 -19.38 -30.40
CA PRO A 280 1.34 -19.03 -29.11
C PRO A 280 1.81 -20.24 -28.27
N ARG A 281 1.17 -21.40 -28.42
CA ARG A 281 1.51 -22.63 -27.68
C ARG A 281 2.79 -23.29 -28.19
N THR A 282 3.10 -23.16 -29.47
CA THR A 282 4.28 -23.74 -30.13
C THR A 282 5.37 -22.71 -30.45
N LEU A 283 5.24 -21.47 -29.98
CA LEU A 283 6.27 -20.44 -30.13
C LEU A 283 7.62 -20.99 -29.66
N THR A 284 8.50 -21.28 -30.61
CA THR A 284 9.86 -21.72 -30.33
C THR A 284 10.75 -20.52 -30.54
N PRO A 285 11.18 -19.82 -29.47
CA PRO A 285 12.06 -18.67 -29.61
C PRO A 285 13.39 -19.11 -30.23
N GLU A 286 14.03 -18.24 -31.01
CA GLU A 286 15.42 -18.47 -31.41
C GLU A 286 16.28 -18.71 -30.16
N PRO A 287 17.20 -19.69 -30.18
CA PRO A 287 18.04 -19.96 -29.02
C PRO A 287 18.85 -18.70 -28.69
N ALA A 288 18.56 -18.11 -27.53
CA ALA A 288 19.30 -16.97 -27.06
C ALA A 288 20.78 -17.37 -26.92
N LYS A 289 21.66 -16.69 -27.66
CA LYS A 289 23.10 -16.95 -27.59
C LYS A 289 23.63 -16.35 -26.29
N ALA A 290 24.49 -17.10 -25.58
CA ALA A 290 25.15 -16.59 -24.40
C ALA A 290 25.99 -15.35 -24.77
N VAL A 291 25.76 -14.23 -24.08
CA VAL A 291 26.44 -12.96 -24.38
C VAL A 291 27.73 -12.90 -23.58
N SER A 292 28.87 -12.83 -24.27
CA SER A 292 30.17 -12.62 -23.63
C SER A 292 30.32 -11.15 -23.25
N ILE A 293 30.68 -10.87 -21.99
CA ILE A 293 30.91 -9.49 -21.53
C ILE A 293 32.29 -9.05 -22.05
N PRO A 294 32.40 -8.03 -22.93
CA PRO A 294 33.71 -7.59 -23.42
C PRO A 294 34.61 -7.15 -22.25
N GLY A 295 35.82 -7.69 -22.17
CA GLY A 295 36.79 -7.37 -21.12
C GLY A 295 36.68 -8.19 -19.82
N LEU A 296 35.62 -8.99 -19.65
CA LEU A 296 35.56 -10.04 -18.63
C LEU A 296 35.39 -11.38 -19.36
N ASN A 297 36.28 -12.35 -19.15
CA ASN A 297 36.15 -13.72 -19.68
C ASN A 297 34.99 -14.50 -19.00
N ARG A 298 33.81 -13.87 -18.89
CA ARG A 298 32.59 -14.38 -18.28
C ARG A 298 31.47 -14.20 -19.29
N SER A 299 30.70 -15.27 -19.49
CA SER A 299 29.51 -15.29 -20.33
C SER A 299 28.28 -15.23 -19.45
N VAL A 300 27.27 -14.46 -19.88
CA VAL A 300 25.95 -14.48 -19.25
C VAL A 300 25.16 -15.66 -19.83
N PRO A 301 24.69 -16.61 -19.00
CA PRO A 301 23.91 -17.75 -19.48
C PRO A 301 22.68 -17.30 -20.25
N ALA A 302 22.35 -18.04 -21.30
CA ALA A 302 21.10 -17.85 -22.03
C ALA A 302 19.88 -18.08 -21.11
N PRO A 303 18.76 -17.36 -21.31
CA PRO A 303 17.50 -17.67 -20.63
C PRO A 303 17.08 -19.12 -20.87
N SER A 304 16.39 -19.69 -19.87
CA SER A 304 15.78 -21.02 -20.01
C SER A 304 14.79 -21.04 -21.19
N SER A 305 14.54 -22.23 -21.75
CA SER A 305 13.57 -22.41 -22.84
C SER A 305 12.18 -21.90 -22.46
N GLU A 306 11.75 -22.11 -21.21
CA GLU A 306 10.47 -21.62 -20.70
C GLU A 306 10.43 -20.10 -20.61
N THR A 307 11.47 -19.47 -20.05
CA THR A 307 11.57 -18.01 -19.96
C THR A 307 11.56 -17.37 -21.35
N ALA A 308 12.26 -17.97 -22.30
CA ALA A 308 12.29 -17.49 -23.68
C ALA A 308 10.91 -17.61 -24.35
N GLN A 309 10.15 -18.68 -24.10
CA GLN A 309 8.78 -18.82 -24.61
C GLN A 309 7.82 -17.82 -23.97
N ALA A 310 7.94 -17.59 -22.66
CA ALA A 310 7.15 -16.56 -21.97
C ALA A 310 7.44 -15.17 -22.54
N ARG A 311 8.72 -14.87 -22.80
CA ARG A 311 9.15 -13.61 -23.43
C ARG A 311 8.58 -13.45 -24.84
N ALA A 312 8.66 -14.48 -25.67
CA ALA A 312 8.10 -14.46 -27.03
C ALA A 312 6.58 -14.25 -27.04
N LEU A 313 5.87 -14.86 -26.09
CA LEU A 313 4.43 -14.62 -25.89
C LEU A 313 4.16 -13.15 -25.55
N THR A 314 4.90 -12.58 -24.59
CA THR A 314 4.80 -11.15 -24.25
C THR A 314 5.10 -10.25 -25.44
N ASP A 315 6.13 -10.58 -26.24
CA ASP A 315 6.50 -9.82 -27.44
C ASP A 315 5.37 -9.81 -28.48
N SER A 316 4.72 -10.96 -28.69
CA SER A 316 3.58 -11.05 -29.60
C SER A 316 2.41 -10.16 -29.14
N LEU A 317 2.15 -10.09 -27.84
CA LEU A 317 1.13 -9.24 -27.25
C LEU A 317 1.49 -7.75 -27.36
N LEU A 318 2.76 -7.41 -27.13
CA LEU A 318 3.25 -6.04 -27.25
C LEU A 318 3.10 -5.53 -28.68
N LYS A 319 3.47 -6.35 -29.67
CA LYS A 319 3.32 -6.00 -31.09
C LYS A 319 1.85 -5.88 -31.49
N ALA A 320 0.98 -6.78 -31.03
CA ALA A 320 -0.46 -6.68 -31.25
C ALA A 320 -1.05 -5.40 -30.63
N LYS A 321 -0.70 -5.08 -29.38
CA LYS A 321 -1.16 -3.85 -28.71
C LYS A 321 -0.61 -2.59 -29.39
N ALA A 322 0.64 -2.60 -29.85
CA ALA A 322 1.20 -1.51 -30.64
C ALA A 322 0.38 -1.28 -31.92
N THR A 323 0.04 -2.34 -32.66
CA THR A 323 -0.81 -2.26 -33.84
C THR A 323 -2.19 -1.68 -33.54
N GLN A 324 -2.81 -2.10 -32.44
CA GLN A 324 -4.10 -1.54 -32.00
C GLN A 324 -4.01 -0.04 -31.69
N LYS A 325 -2.92 0.40 -31.03
CA LYS A 325 -2.70 1.80 -30.66
C LYS A 325 -2.34 2.70 -31.84
N SER A 326 -1.75 2.14 -32.90
CA SER A 326 -1.49 2.86 -34.15
C SER A 326 -2.77 3.21 -34.93
N GLY A 327 -3.91 2.60 -34.59
CA GLY A 327 -5.23 2.97 -35.13
C GLY A 327 -5.27 2.96 -36.67
N PRO A 328 -5.80 4.01 -37.33
CA PRO A 328 -5.97 4.05 -38.79
C PRO A 328 -4.67 4.10 -39.59
N ALA A 329 -3.51 4.25 -38.93
CA ALA A 329 -2.20 4.18 -39.59
C ALA A 329 -1.75 2.72 -39.84
N ALA A 330 -2.40 1.73 -39.24
CA ALA A 330 -2.16 0.31 -39.54
C ALA A 330 -3.01 -0.17 -40.73
N ALA A 331 -2.49 -1.11 -41.51
CA ALA A 331 -3.29 -1.74 -42.57
C ALA A 331 -4.51 -2.47 -41.95
N PRO A 332 -5.70 -2.43 -42.59
CA PRO A 332 -6.92 -3.04 -42.04
C PRO A 332 -6.78 -4.52 -41.66
N ASP A 333 -6.05 -5.29 -42.48
CA ASP A 333 -5.82 -6.72 -42.24
C ASP A 333 -4.94 -6.96 -41.00
N GLU A 334 -3.88 -6.16 -40.83
CA GLU A 334 -2.99 -6.23 -39.67
C GLU A 334 -3.73 -5.85 -38.38
N LEU A 335 -4.60 -4.84 -38.43
CA LEU A 335 -5.42 -4.44 -37.29
C LEU A 335 -6.43 -5.53 -36.91
N THR A 336 -7.04 -6.18 -37.90
CA THR A 336 -7.98 -7.29 -37.69
C THR A 336 -7.28 -8.48 -37.03
N GLU A 337 -6.11 -8.88 -37.52
CA GLU A 337 -5.34 -9.98 -36.94
C GLU A 337 -4.82 -9.64 -35.54
N ALA A 338 -4.32 -8.41 -35.32
CA ALA A 338 -3.90 -7.94 -34.01
C ALA A 338 -5.06 -7.98 -32.99
N ASN A 339 -6.24 -7.52 -33.39
CA ASN A 339 -7.45 -7.57 -32.55
C ASN A 339 -7.86 -8.99 -32.21
N ARG A 340 -7.84 -9.89 -33.20
CA ARG A 340 -8.16 -11.30 -33.00
C ARG A 340 -7.18 -11.97 -32.04
N SER A 341 -5.87 -11.83 -32.28
CA SER A 341 -4.82 -12.40 -31.45
C SER A 341 -4.87 -11.87 -30.02
N PHE A 342 -5.00 -10.55 -29.85
CA PHE A 342 -5.12 -9.91 -28.54
C PHE A 342 -6.35 -10.40 -27.78
N LYS A 343 -7.51 -10.51 -28.44
CA LYS A 343 -8.74 -11.02 -27.83
C LYS A 343 -8.58 -12.48 -27.36
N LEU A 344 -8.07 -13.36 -28.21
CA LEU A 344 -7.87 -14.78 -27.88
C LEU A 344 -6.93 -14.96 -26.68
N LEU A 345 -5.83 -14.20 -26.65
CA LEU A 345 -4.89 -14.26 -25.53
C LEU A 345 -5.48 -13.65 -24.26
N LYS A 346 -6.28 -12.57 -24.37
CA LYS A 346 -7.00 -11.99 -23.24
C LYS A 346 -7.98 -12.99 -22.62
N GLU A 347 -8.72 -13.72 -23.45
CA GLU A 347 -9.64 -14.79 -23.01
C GLU A 347 -8.87 -15.93 -22.33
N ALA A 348 -7.80 -16.42 -22.96
CA ALA A 348 -6.96 -17.50 -22.40
C ALA A 348 -6.36 -17.13 -21.04
N PHE A 349 -5.80 -15.92 -20.89
CA PHE A 349 -5.30 -15.43 -19.60
C PHE A 349 -6.43 -15.24 -18.59
N GLY A 350 -7.55 -14.63 -18.99
CA GLY A 350 -8.70 -14.39 -18.12
C GLY A 350 -9.26 -15.67 -17.52
N GLU A 351 -9.47 -16.70 -18.32
CA GLU A 351 -9.93 -18.01 -17.84
C GLU A 351 -8.90 -18.72 -16.96
N SER A 352 -7.62 -18.66 -17.34
CA SER A 352 -6.53 -19.24 -16.55
C SER A 352 -6.41 -18.59 -15.17
N ILE A 353 -6.56 -17.27 -15.10
CA ILE A 353 -6.52 -16.51 -13.84
C ILE A 353 -7.75 -16.83 -12.98
N ARG A 354 -8.96 -16.91 -13.56
CA ARG A 354 -10.16 -17.32 -12.81
C ARG A 354 -9.97 -18.70 -12.20
N ALA A 355 -9.48 -19.67 -12.97
CA ALA A 355 -9.20 -21.01 -12.48
C ALA A 355 -8.14 -21.01 -11.35
N ALA A 356 -7.08 -20.21 -11.49
CA ALA A 356 -6.05 -20.06 -10.47
C ALA A 356 -6.60 -19.42 -9.18
N LEU A 357 -7.40 -18.36 -9.29
CA LEU A 357 -8.05 -17.70 -8.15
C LEU A 357 -8.99 -18.66 -7.42
N ASP A 358 -9.79 -19.44 -8.15
CA ASP A 358 -10.69 -20.43 -7.54
C ASP A 358 -9.92 -21.54 -6.83
N ALA A 359 -8.82 -22.02 -7.42
CA ALA A 359 -7.93 -22.97 -6.75
C ALA A 359 -7.34 -22.38 -5.46
N MET A 360 -6.86 -21.14 -5.49
CA MET A 360 -6.35 -20.44 -4.31
C MET A 360 -7.43 -20.27 -3.22
N ARG A 361 -8.67 -19.94 -3.60
CA ARG A 361 -9.80 -19.83 -2.66
C ARG A 361 -10.14 -21.19 -2.04
N LYS A 362 -10.17 -22.25 -2.84
CA LYS A 362 -10.41 -23.62 -2.34
C LYS A 362 -9.31 -24.07 -1.39
N GLU A 363 -8.05 -23.79 -1.72
CA GLU A 363 -6.92 -24.08 -0.86
C GLU A 363 -7.00 -23.33 0.47
N LYS A 364 -7.27 -22.02 0.42
CA LYS A 364 -7.46 -21.21 1.62
C LYS A 364 -8.61 -21.74 2.50
N LYS A 365 -9.72 -22.17 1.88
CA LYS A 365 -10.83 -22.80 2.62
C LYS A 365 -10.43 -24.13 3.24
N ARG A 366 -9.63 -24.95 2.55
CA ARG A 366 -9.12 -26.23 3.04
C ARG A 366 -8.22 -26.06 4.26
N LEU A 367 -7.36 -25.04 4.26
CA LEU A 367 -6.41 -24.76 5.34
C LEU A 367 -7.00 -23.94 6.50
N ALA A 368 -8.17 -23.32 6.32
CA ALA A 368 -8.75 -22.43 7.32
C ALA A 368 -9.04 -23.07 8.68
N ALA A 369 -9.41 -24.36 8.73
CA ALA A 369 -9.67 -25.05 9.99
C ALA A 369 -8.37 -25.35 10.76
N PRO A 370 -7.34 -25.97 10.14
CA PRO A 370 -6.01 -26.07 10.75
C PRO A 370 -5.43 -24.72 11.20
N ASP A 371 -5.49 -23.68 10.38
CA ASP A 371 -4.93 -22.35 10.71
C ASP A 371 -5.58 -21.75 11.97
N ARG A 372 -6.89 -21.96 12.17
CA ARG A 372 -7.59 -21.52 13.38
C ARG A 372 -7.12 -22.24 14.64
N VAL A 373 -6.79 -23.53 14.53
CA VAL A 373 -6.24 -24.30 15.65
C VAL A 373 -4.84 -23.81 15.99
N VAL A 374 -4.00 -23.53 14.99
CA VAL A 374 -2.66 -22.96 15.20
C VAL A 374 -2.75 -21.62 15.93
N ALA A 375 -3.62 -20.70 15.49
CA ALA A 375 -3.81 -19.42 16.16
C ALA A 375 -4.25 -19.58 17.63
N ALA A 376 -5.19 -20.51 17.90
CA ALA A 376 -5.62 -20.79 19.27
C ALA A 376 -4.49 -21.36 20.14
N VAL A 377 -3.58 -22.16 19.57
CA VAL A 377 -2.40 -22.65 20.28
C VAL A 377 -1.44 -21.52 20.63
N ASP A 378 -1.21 -20.58 19.71
CA ASP A 378 -0.36 -19.41 19.98
C ASP A 378 -0.94 -18.54 21.09
N ASP A 379 -2.25 -18.29 21.08
CA ASP A 379 -2.95 -17.56 22.15
C ASP A 379 -2.85 -18.29 23.50
N LEU A 380 -2.94 -19.63 23.52
CA LEU A 380 -2.76 -20.42 24.75
C LEU A 380 -1.33 -20.37 25.27
N HIS A 381 -0.32 -20.39 24.40
CA HIS A 381 1.07 -20.18 24.81
C HIS A 381 1.30 -18.78 25.41
N GLN A 382 0.70 -17.74 24.83
CA GLN A 382 0.75 -16.41 25.39
C GLN A 382 0.06 -16.34 26.76
N CYS A 383 -1.11 -16.97 26.90
CA CYS A 383 -1.84 -17.06 28.17
C CYS A 383 -0.98 -17.66 29.30
N VAL A 384 -0.17 -18.70 29.02
CA VAL A 384 0.77 -19.26 30.01
C VAL A 384 1.77 -18.20 30.50
N THR A 385 2.30 -17.39 29.59
CA THR A 385 3.22 -16.30 29.94
C THR A 385 2.53 -15.25 30.81
N ASP A 386 1.31 -14.86 30.44
CA ASP A 386 0.54 -13.84 31.16
C ASP A 386 0.13 -14.32 32.56
N LEU A 387 -0.22 -15.59 32.74
CA LEU A 387 -0.50 -16.19 34.05
C LEU A 387 0.72 -16.15 34.99
N VAL A 388 1.92 -16.42 34.45
CA VAL A 388 3.15 -16.34 35.24
C VAL A 388 3.41 -14.91 35.71
N LEU A 389 3.18 -13.91 34.84
CA LEU A 389 3.31 -12.50 35.18
C LEU A 389 2.26 -12.06 36.21
N ALA A 390 0.99 -12.43 36.00
CA ALA A 390 -0.14 -12.12 36.88
C ALA A 390 0.01 -12.76 38.28
N ARG A 391 0.68 -13.92 38.36
CA ARG A 391 1.06 -14.53 39.63
C ARG A 391 2.19 -13.76 40.32
N GLY A 392 3.14 -13.24 39.56
CA GLY A 392 4.28 -12.48 40.10
C GLY A 392 3.88 -11.15 40.74
N ASN A 393 2.74 -10.57 40.34
CA ASN A 393 2.25 -9.28 40.84
C ASN A 393 0.90 -9.38 41.58
N ASN A 394 0.40 -10.60 41.88
CA ASN A 394 -0.91 -10.86 42.51
C ASN A 394 -2.10 -10.16 41.83
N SER A 395 -2.12 -10.09 40.50
CA SER A 395 -3.18 -9.43 39.73
C SER A 395 -4.10 -10.39 38.97
N LEU A 396 -4.06 -11.69 39.25
CA LEU A 396 -4.88 -12.69 38.57
C LEU A 396 -6.31 -12.69 39.12
N ASP A 397 -7.30 -12.54 38.24
CA ASP A 397 -8.70 -12.84 38.55
C ASP A 397 -8.97 -14.33 38.27
N GLU A 398 -8.89 -15.14 39.32
CA GLU A 398 -9.01 -16.60 39.22
C GLU A 398 -10.42 -17.05 38.78
N GLY A 399 -11.47 -16.33 39.21
CA GLY A 399 -12.86 -16.67 38.88
C GLY A 399 -13.17 -16.39 37.41
N ALA A 400 -12.79 -15.21 36.93
CA ALA A 400 -12.92 -14.88 35.51
C ALA A 400 -12.10 -15.84 34.63
N PHE A 401 -10.91 -16.24 35.08
CA PHE A 401 -10.10 -17.20 34.35
C PHE A 401 -10.77 -18.59 34.26
N ASP A 402 -11.31 -19.11 35.35
CA ASP A 402 -12.03 -20.41 35.35
C ASP A 402 -13.25 -20.40 34.39
N ASP A 403 -14.05 -19.34 34.40
CA ASP A 403 -15.19 -19.17 33.48
C ASP A 403 -14.75 -19.22 32.01
N THR A 404 -13.59 -18.64 31.69
CA THR A 404 -13.03 -18.70 30.33
C THR A 404 -12.54 -20.10 29.96
N LEU A 405 -11.99 -20.88 30.91
CA LEU A 405 -11.61 -22.27 30.68
C LEU A 405 -12.82 -23.17 30.41
N ILE A 406 -13.95 -22.93 31.08
CA ILE A 406 -15.21 -23.62 30.78
C ILE A 406 -15.65 -23.32 29.34
N SER A 407 -15.55 -22.07 28.92
CA SER A 407 -15.88 -21.63 27.55
C SER A 407 -14.94 -22.28 26.51
N LEU A 408 -13.64 -22.35 26.79
CA LEU A 408 -12.66 -23.06 25.97
C LEU A 408 -13.01 -24.54 25.83
N ARG A 409 -13.35 -25.21 26.93
CA ARG A 409 -13.78 -26.62 26.92
C ARG A 409 -15.00 -26.82 26.01
N GLN A 410 -16.03 -25.98 26.13
CA GLN A 410 -17.23 -26.06 25.28
C GLN A 410 -16.90 -25.89 23.79
N ALA A 411 -15.97 -25.00 23.45
CA ALA A 411 -15.51 -24.82 22.08
C ALA A 411 -14.80 -26.08 21.56
N LEU A 412 -13.91 -26.67 22.37
CA LEU A 412 -13.22 -27.92 22.04
C LEU A 412 -14.19 -29.10 21.83
N THR A 413 -15.23 -29.22 22.65
CA THR A 413 -16.28 -30.24 22.46
C THR A 413 -16.99 -30.09 21.11
N LYS A 414 -17.35 -28.86 20.72
CA LYS A 414 -17.98 -28.59 19.42
C LYS A 414 -17.06 -28.92 18.25
N VAL A 415 -15.78 -28.53 18.34
CA VAL A 415 -14.76 -28.85 17.33
C VAL A 415 -14.60 -30.37 17.20
N SER A 416 -14.50 -31.09 18.32
CA SER A 416 -14.41 -32.55 18.33
C SER A 416 -15.61 -33.21 17.67
N ALA A 417 -16.82 -32.74 17.95
CA ALA A 417 -18.05 -33.28 17.37
C ALA A 417 -18.10 -33.11 15.84
N GLU A 418 -17.81 -31.92 15.32
CA GLU A 418 -17.83 -31.65 13.87
C GLU A 418 -16.67 -32.32 13.13
N ALA A 419 -15.47 -32.33 13.72
CA ALA A 419 -14.32 -33.06 13.18
C ALA A 419 -14.61 -34.56 13.09
N SER A 420 -15.31 -35.11 14.08
CA SER A 420 -15.64 -36.54 14.12
C SER A 420 -16.67 -36.97 13.09
N LYS A 421 -17.58 -36.09 12.69
CA LYS A 421 -18.50 -36.33 11.57
C LYS A 421 -17.78 -36.31 10.22
N SER A 422 -16.73 -35.50 10.11
CA SER A 422 -16.06 -35.20 8.84
C SER A 422 -14.84 -36.09 8.57
N ILE A 423 -14.18 -36.60 9.61
CA ILE A 423 -12.93 -37.36 9.53
C ILE A 423 -13.20 -38.82 9.94
N GLN A 424 -13.21 -39.71 8.95
CA GLN A 424 -13.50 -41.13 9.14
C GLN A 424 -12.37 -41.90 9.84
N LEU A 425 -11.12 -41.52 9.57
CA LEU A 425 -9.92 -42.13 10.15
C LEU A 425 -9.20 -41.05 10.99
N PRO A 426 -9.48 -40.95 12.31
CA PRO A 426 -8.83 -39.98 13.17
C PRO A 426 -7.35 -40.32 13.33
N GLY A 427 -6.47 -39.34 13.14
CA GLY A 427 -5.08 -39.42 13.61
C GLY A 427 -4.97 -39.06 15.09
N ASP A 428 -3.75 -39.15 15.64
CA ASP A 428 -3.47 -38.99 17.07
C ASP A 428 -4.08 -37.73 17.70
N GLY A 429 -3.98 -36.59 17.02
CA GLY A 429 -4.52 -35.32 17.55
C GLY A 429 -6.04 -35.30 17.71
N LEU A 430 -6.79 -35.88 16.76
CA LEU A 430 -8.25 -35.96 16.88
C LEU A 430 -8.66 -37.03 17.88
N SER A 431 -7.92 -38.13 17.97
CA SER A 431 -8.13 -39.17 18.99
C SER A 431 -7.92 -38.61 20.39
N TRP A 432 -6.83 -37.88 20.63
CA TRP A 432 -6.59 -37.16 21.88
C TRP A 432 -7.71 -36.17 22.21
N LEU A 433 -8.11 -35.34 21.24
CA LEU A 433 -9.16 -34.35 21.48
C LEU A 433 -10.48 -35.03 21.85
N ARG A 434 -10.83 -36.15 21.20
CA ARG A 434 -12.02 -36.95 21.54
C ARG A 434 -11.95 -37.43 22.98
N GLU A 435 -10.84 -38.05 23.38
CA GLU A 435 -10.66 -38.54 24.75
C GLU A 435 -10.72 -37.41 25.78
N ALA A 436 -10.04 -36.28 25.50
CA ALA A 436 -9.99 -35.12 26.39
C ALA A 436 -11.37 -34.49 26.64
N VAL A 437 -12.29 -34.55 25.67
CA VAL A 437 -13.66 -34.04 25.81
C VAL A 437 -14.70 -35.13 26.12
N ALA A 438 -14.33 -36.41 26.05
CA ALA A 438 -15.24 -37.54 26.26
C ALA A 438 -15.60 -37.80 27.73
N GLY A 439 -14.86 -37.24 28.69
CA GLY A 439 -15.14 -37.38 30.13
C GLY A 439 -16.47 -36.76 30.62
N GLN A 440 -17.43 -36.47 29.73
CA GLN A 440 -18.70 -35.81 30.02
C GLN A 440 -19.87 -36.30 29.14
N GLN A 441 -19.93 -37.59 28.78
CA GLN A 441 -21.21 -38.22 28.46
C GLN A 441 -21.83 -38.86 29.69
#